data_AF-A0A1H3NQF6-F1
#
_entry.id   AF-A0A1H3NQF6-F1
#
_cell.length_a   1.000
_cell.length_b   1.000
_cell.length_c   1.000
_cell.angle_alpha   90.00
_cell.angle_beta   90.00
_cell.angle_gamma   90.00
#
_symmetry.space_group_name_H-M   'P 1'
#
loop_
_entity.id
_entity.type
_entity.pdbx_description
1 polymer ?
#
loop_
_entity_poly.entity_id
_entity_poly.type
_entity_poly.pdbx_seq_one_letter_code
_entity_poly.pdbx_strand_id
1 'polypeptide(L)' 'MRFSEIYGELGAGYIEAHHKVPVAQLKDGSKTKISDLAALCANCHRIIHKNNLMPVEELAKLLAERTNLQH' A
#
# COMPACT_ATOMS: atom_id res chain seq x y z
N MET A 1 0.60 -14.46 6.03
CA MET A 1 0.15 -14.22 7.42
C MET A 1 -0.60 -12.90 7.45
N ARG A 2 -1.84 -12.93 7.93
CA ARG A 2 -2.69 -11.74 8.08
C ARG A 2 -2.49 -11.14 9.47
N PHE A 3 -2.70 -9.83 9.61
CA PHE A 3 -2.59 -9.16 10.92
C PHE A 3 -3.58 -9.74 11.94
N SER A 4 -4.80 -10.10 11.52
CA SER A 4 -5.79 -10.73 12.39
C SER A 4 -5.36 -12.10 12.95
N GLU A 5 -4.48 -12.82 12.25
CA GLU A 5 -3.95 -14.12 12.73
C GLU A 5 -2.99 -13.95 13.91
N ILE A 6 -2.39 -12.77 14.08
CA ILE A 6 -1.39 -12.49 15.11
C ILE A 6 -1.94 -11.58 16.21
N TYR A 7 -2.72 -10.57 15.82
CA TYR A 7 -3.19 -9.52 16.73
C TYR A 7 -4.70 -9.60 17.03
N GLY A 8 -5.40 -10.60 16.51
CA GLY A 8 -6.86 -10.75 16.69
C GLY A 8 -7.62 -9.54 16.15
N GLU A 9 -8.59 -9.04 16.94
CA GLU A 9 -9.43 -7.88 16.59
C GLU A 9 -8.62 -6.62 16.27
N LEU A 10 -7.47 -6.42 16.92
CA LEU A 10 -6.61 -5.26 16.63
C LEU A 10 -6.04 -5.29 15.20
N GLY A 11 -5.88 -6.49 14.62
CA GLY A 11 -5.42 -6.68 13.26
C GLY A 11 -6.55 -6.81 12.23
N ALA A 12 -7.81 -6.91 12.67
CA ALA A 12 -8.95 -7.04 11.78
C ALA A 12 -9.19 -5.72 11.03
N GLY A 13 -9.21 -5.80 9.69
CA GLY A 13 -9.41 -4.61 8.84
C GLY A 13 -8.27 -3.59 8.87
N TYR A 14 -7.13 -3.90 9.52
CA TYR A 14 -5.99 -2.99 9.58
C TYR A 14 -5.46 -2.68 8.17
N ILE A 15 -5.38 -1.40 7.85
CA ILE A 15 -4.94 -0.88 6.56
C ILE A 15 -4.32 0.51 6.73
N GLU A 16 -3.33 0.82 5.90
CA GLU A 16 -2.62 2.09 5.89
C GLU A 16 -3.00 2.89 4.64
N ALA A 17 -3.20 4.20 4.80
CA ALA A 17 -3.39 5.11 3.69
C ALA A 17 -2.03 5.55 3.14
N HIS A 18 -1.84 5.38 1.82
CA HIS A 18 -0.63 5.74 1.11
C HIS A 18 -0.91 6.81 0.06
N HIS A 19 -0.11 7.87 0.01
CA HIS A 19 -0.24 8.87 -1.06
C HIS A 19 0.38 8.35 -2.35
N LYS A 20 -0.39 8.30 -3.44
CA LYS A 20 0.10 7.86 -4.76
C LYS A 20 1.17 8.79 -5.34
N VAL A 21 1.06 10.08 -5.02
CA VAL A 21 2.11 11.08 -5.27
C VAL A 21 2.84 11.31 -3.95
N PRO A 22 4.18 11.18 -3.90
CA PRO A 22 4.93 11.40 -2.68
C PRO A 22 4.63 12.76 -2.06
N VAL A 23 4.39 12.81 -0.74
CA VAL A 23 4.05 14.06 -0.04
C VAL A 23 5.09 15.15 -0.28
N ALA A 24 6.38 14.78 -0.35
CA ALA A 24 7.47 15.70 -0.64
C ALA A 24 7.43 16.35 -2.04
N GLN A 25 6.60 15.83 -2.96
CA GLN A 25 6.39 16.38 -4.30
C GLN A 25 5.09 17.20 -4.41
N LEU A 26 4.28 17.23 -3.35
CA LEU A 26 3.07 18.05 -3.31
C LEU A 26 3.45 19.52 -3.17
N LYS A 27 2.65 20.39 -3.78
CA LYS A 27 2.81 21.84 -3.63
C LYS A 27 2.18 22.29 -2.32
N ASP A 28 2.72 23.35 -1.73
CA ASP A 28 2.10 23.96 -0.56
C ASP A 28 0.65 24.37 -0.88
N GLY A 29 -0.26 24.04 0.03
CA GLY A 29 -1.69 24.24 -0.17
C GLY A 29 -2.41 23.18 -1.02
N SER A 30 -1.70 22.14 -1.50
CA SER A 30 -2.35 20.97 -2.11
C SER A 30 -3.35 20.34 -1.15
N LYS A 31 -4.57 20.07 -1.64
CA LYS A 31 -5.60 19.33 -0.91
C LYS A 31 -5.61 17.87 -1.36
N THR A 32 -5.42 16.96 -0.41
CA THR A 32 -5.53 15.52 -0.65
C THR A 32 -7.01 15.12 -0.79
N LYS A 33 -7.32 14.38 -1.86
CA LYS A 33 -8.60 13.70 -2.07
C LYS A 33 -8.44 12.20 -1.81
N ILE A 34 -9.54 11.50 -1.56
CA ILE A 34 -9.53 10.03 -1.42
C ILE A 34 -8.93 9.35 -2.66
N SER A 35 -9.18 9.89 -3.86
CA SER A 35 -8.62 9.37 -5.12
C SER A 35 -7.09 9.39 -5.18
N ASP A 36 -6.46 10.27 -4.40
CA ASP A 36 -5.01 10.46 -4.36
C ASP A 36 -4.33 9.47 -3.42
N LEU A 37 -5.14 8.71 -2.67
CA LEU A 37 -4.71 7.70 -1.72
C LEU A 37 -4.91 6.29 -2.27
N ALA A 38 -4.09 5.37 -1.80
CA ALA A 38 -4.25 3.93 -1.92
C ALA A 38 -4.33 3.31 -0.53
N ALA A 39 -5.13 2.25 -0.39
CA ALA A 39 -5.25 1.49 0.85
C ALA A 39 -4.33 0.26 0.78
N LEU A 40 -3.30 0.20 1.63
CA LEU A 40 -2.26 -0.82 1.60
C LEU A 40 -2.12 -1.50 2.95
N CYS A 41 -1.81 -2.80 2.97
CA CYS A 41 -1.36 -3.43 4.21
C CYS A 41 0.08 -2.98 4.53
N ALA A 42 0.51 -3.09 5.79
CA ALA A 42 1.82 -2.59 6.21
C ALA A 42 3.00 -3.19 5.41
N ASN A 43 2.88 -4.45 4.99
CA ASN A 43 3.92 -5.11 4.20
C ASN A 43 4.03 -4.50 2.80
N CYS A 44 2.89 -4.33 2.10
CA CYS A 44 2.88 -3.70 0.78
C CYS A 44 3.40 -2.26 0.85
N HIS A 45 2.96 -1.51 1.87
CA HIS A 45 3.41 -0.14 2.06
C HIS A 45 4.92 -0.06 2.30
N ARG A 46 5.47 -0.96 3.13
CA ARG A 46 6.92 -1.04 3.38
C ARG A 46 7.71 -1.39 2.12
N ILE A 47 7.20 -2.28 1.26
CA ILE A 47 7.87 -2.66 0.01
C ILE A 47 7.92 -1.48 -0.97
N ILE A 48 6.83 -0.73 -1.12
CA ILE A 48 6.82 0.49 -1.94
C ILE A 48 7.87 1.50 -1.46
N HIS A 49 7.90 1.79 -0.16
CA HIS A 49 8.88 2.72 0.41
C HIS A 49 10.32 2.21 0.29
N LYS A 50 10.54 0.90 0.45
CA LYS A 50 11.87 0.30 0.30
C LYS A 50 12.38 0.38 -1.14
N ASN A 51 11.48 0.39 -2.12
CA ASN A 51 11.83 0.35 -3.54
C ASN A 51 11.60 1.70 -4.23
N ASN A 52 12.15 2.77 -3.65
CA ASN A 52 12.14 4.12 -4.22
C ASN A 52 10.74 4.64 -4.59
N LEU A 53 9.73 4.36 -3.75
CA LEU A 53 8.34 4.78 -3.97
C LEU A 53 7.76 4.20 -5.27
N MET A 54 7.99 2.90 -5.48
CA MET A 54 7.37 2.12 -6.55
C MET A 54 5.85 2.40 -6.66
N PRO A 55 5.30 2.57 -7.87
CA PRO A 55 3.86 2.73 -8.07
C PRO A 55 3.06 1.56 -7.50
N VAL A 56 1.90 1.86 -6.91
CA VAL A 56 1.00 0.85 -6.32
C VAL A 56 0.59 -0.19 -7.36
N GLU A 57 0.36 0.25 -8.59
CA GLU A 57 -0.07 -0.57 -9.72
C GLU A 57 1.02 -1.59 -10.12
N GLU A 58 2.29 -1.21 -10.01
CA GLU A 58 3.42 -2.10 -10.32
C GLU A 58 3.54 -3.22 -9.27
N LEU A 59 3.41 -2.86 -7.98
CA LEU A 59 3.37 -3.87 -6.92
C LEU A 59 2.15 -4.79 -7.06
N ALA A 60 0.98 -4.23 -7.39
CA ALA A 60 -0.23 -5.01 -7.61
C ALA A 60 -0.05 -6.03 -8.75
N LYS A 61 0.58 -5.62 -9.86
CA LYS A 61 0.91 -6.51 -10.98
C LYS A 61 1.86 -7.63 -10.56
N LEU A 62 2.95 -7.31 -9.85
CA LEU A 62 3.90 -8.29 -9.34
C LEU A 62 3.24 -9.33 -8.42
N LEU A 63 2.32 -8.90 -7.55
CA LEU A 63 1.59 -9.80 -6.66
C LEU A 63 0.59 -10.69 -7.41
N ALA A 64 -0.11 -10.14 -8.40
CA ALA A 64 -1.03 -10.90 -9.24
C ALA A 64 -0.29 -12.00 -10.03
N GLU A 65 0.85 -11.67 -10.64
CA GLU A 65 1.70 -12.63 -11.36
C GLU A 65 2.18 -13.76 -10.43
N ARG A 66 2.62 -13.44 -9.22
CA ARG A 66 3.06 -14.44 -8.23
C ARG A 66 1.95 -15.32 -7.70
N THR A 67 0.72 -14.81 -7.61
CA THR A 67 -0.45 -15.58 -7.18
C THR A 67 -0.90 -16.53 -8.28
N ASN A 68 -0.73 -16.15 -9.55
CA ASN A 68 -1.03 -16.98 -10.70
C ASN A 68 0.01 -18.09 -10.94
N LEU A 69 1.24 -17.92 -10.46
CA LEU A 69 2.31 -18.95 -10.53
C LEU A 69 2.14 -20.08 -9.49
N GLN A 70 1.09 -20.06 -8.67
CA GLN A 70 0.77 -21.11 -7.70
C GLN A 70 -0.30 -22.11 -8.20
N HIS A 71 -0.65 -22.05 -9.49
CA HIS A 71 -1.45 -23.05 -10.20
C HIS A 71 -0.61 -23.66 -11.33
#